data_AF-A0A2E3C0C2-F1
#
_entry.id   AF-A0A2E3C0C2-F1
#
_cell.length_a   1.000
_cell.length_b   1.000
_cell.length_c   1.000
_cell.angle_alpha   90.00
_cell.angle_beta   90.00
_cell.angle_gamma   90.00
#
_symmetry.space_group_name_H-M   'P 1'
#
loop_
_entity.id
_entity.type
_entity.pdbx_description
1 polymer ?
#
loop_
_entity_poly.entity_id
_entity_poly.type
_entity_poly.pdbx_seq_one_letter_code
_entity_poly.pdbx_strand_id
1 'polypeptide(L)'
;MLCRYLNNYGTTQHIHSRKPPNYLTHGKADELFGDIKMTSSELARTKVIYIYKNPIKATISRFANPNHQRNTQSPIIPLDKVIESKEDKYKLEEFFDNYVFAENNLNYDIICIRYEDLWNNWNEFNKIMGIPDNSTKYPIKKETIREITTETYQNLNEAYKPLINKMKNINFIHINKKKS
;
A
#
# COMPACT_ATOMS: atom_id res chain seq x y z
N MET A 1 7.06 10.21 -0.23
CA MET A 1 8.06 9.85 -1.25
C MET A 1 7.38 9.66 -2.59
N LEU A 2 6.59 8.59 -2.80
CA LEU A 2 5.92 8.38 -4.08
C LEU A 2 4.99 9.56 -4.45
N CYS A 3 4.20 10.08 -3.51
CA CYS A 3 3.36 11.25 -3.77
C CYS A 3 4.16 12.48 -4.24
N ARG A 4 5.35 12.72 -3.68
CA ARG A 4 6.20 13.84 -4.11
C ARG A 4 6.72 13.64 -5.54
N TYR A 5 7.03 12.41 -5.91
CA TYR A 5 7.45 12.08 -7.27
C TYR A 5 6.30 12.25 -8.25
N LEU A 6 5.14 11.65 -7.95
CA LEU A 6 3.95 11.71 -8.79
C LEU A 6 3.37 13.14 -8.91
N ASN A 7 3.56 13.99 -7.90
CA ASN A 7 3.17 15.40 -7.95
C ASN A 7 3.88 16.21 -9.05
N ASN A 8 4.96 15.70 -9.66
CA ASN A 8 5.56 16.32 -10.84
C ASN A 8 4.73 16.10 -12.12
N TYR A 9 3.76 15.19 -12.09
CA TYR A 9 3.02 14.72 -13.27
C TYR A 9 1.49 14.78 -13.11
N GLY A 10 0.99 15.18 -11.93
CA GLY A 10 -0.43 15.32 -11.65
C GLY A 10 -0.72 15.45 -10.16
N THR A 11 -1.98 15.60 -9.80
CA THR A 11 -2.39 15.68 -8.38
C THR A 11 -2.33 14.30 -7.74
N THR A 12 -1.59 14.16 -6.64
CA THR A 12 -1.57 12.93 -5.84
C THR A 12 -2.23 13.13 -4.49
N GLN A 13 -3.06 12.19 -4.10
CA GLN A 13 -3.61 12.10 -2.77
C GLN A 13 -3.16 10.81 -2.08
N HIS A 14 -2.95 10.90 -0.76
CA HIS A 14 -2.56 9.76 0.06
C HIS A 14 -3.70 9.42 1.00
N ILE A 15 -4.18 8.18 0.91
CA ILE A 15 -5.37 7.74 1.63
C ILE A 15 -4.99 6.67 2.65
N HIS A 16 -5.62 6.73 3.81
CA HIS A 16 -5.54 5.71 4.83
C HIS A 16 -6.88 4.97 4.96
N SER A 17 -7.09 3.96 4.11
CA SER A 17 -8.24 3.05 4.21
C SER A 17 -7.76 1.61 4.19
N ARG A 18 -8.44 0.73 4.95
CA ARG A 18 -8.17 -0.73 4.93
C ARG A 18 -8.94 -1.46 3.85
N LYS A 19 -9.99 -0.83 3.32
CA LYS A 19 -10.87 -1.40 2.31
C LYS A 19 -10.98 -0.38 1.17
N PRO A 20 -10.64 -0.76 -0.07
CA PRO A 20 -10.89 0.11 -1.20
C PRO A 20 -12.41 0.28 -1.34
N PRO A 21 -12.93 1.52 -1.49
CA PRO A 21 -14.35 1.71 -1.72
C PRO A 21 -14.73 1.20 -3.11
N ASN A 22 -15.97 0.74 -3.27
CA ASN A 22 -16.47 0.28 -4.56
C ASN A 22 -16.46 1.38 -5.64
N TYR A 23 -16.56 2.64 -5.24
CA TYR A 23 -16.58 3.78 -6.13
C TYR A 23 -15.59 4.83 -5.68
N LEU A 24 -14.83 5.39 -6.63
CA LEU A 24 -14.11 6.64 -6.37
C LEU A 24 -15.10 7.79 -6.34
N THR A 25 -15.03 8.56 -5.26
CA THR A 25 -15.89 9.71 -5.02
C THR A 25 -15.06 10.91 -4.54
N HIS A 26 -15.54 12.10 -4.83
CA HIS A 26 -15.05 13.34 -4.26
C HIS A 26 -15.58 13.51 -2.83
N GLY A 27 -14.69 13.86 -1.91
CA GLY A 27 -14.99 14.31 -0.56
C GLY A 27 -15.26 15.80 -0.47
N LYS A 28 -15.57 16.28 0.73
CA LYS A 28 -15.56 17.72 1.02
C LYS A 28 -14.11 18.13 1.28
N ALA A 29 -13.66 19.22 0.65
CA ALA A 29 -12.32 19.80 0.82
C ALA A 29 -11.16 18.80 0.65
N ASP A 30 -10.69 18.60 -0.60
CA ASP A 30 -9.54 17.76 -0.99
C ASP A 30 -9.52 16.29 -0.49
N GLU A 31 -10.52 15.85 0.28
CA GLU A 31 -10.67 14.47 0.70
C GLU A 31 -11.18 13.60 -0.46
N LEU A 32 -10.69 12.37 -0.56
CA LEU A 32 -11.28 11.34 -1.40
C LEU A 32 -12.19 10.45 -0.56
N PHE A 33 -13.16 9.81 -1.21
CA PHE A 33 -14.14 8.89 -0.62
C PHE A 33 -15.35 9.55 0.08
N GLY A 34 -15.83 10.69 -0.44
CA GLY A 34 -17.12 11.28 -0.03
C GLY A 34 -18.32 10.77 -0.83
N ASP A 35 -19.31 11.64 -1.07
CA ASP A 35 -20.62 11.24 -1.58
C ASP A 35 -20.78 11.40 -3.10
N ILE A 36 -19.91 12.17 -3.75
CA ILE A 36 -20.06 12.50 -5.17
C ILE A 36 -19.21 11.57 -6.03
N LYS A 37 -19.84 10.63 -6.75
CA LYS A 37 -19.13 9.69 -7.64
C LYS A 37 -18.39 10.43 -8.76
N MET A 38 -17.16 10.00 -9.02
CA MET A 38 -16.42 10.43 -10.20
C MET A 38 -17.13 9.97 -11.47
N THR A 39 -17.15 10.85 -12.47
CA THR A 39 -17.60 10.57 -13.84
C THR A 39 -16.64 9.62 -14.57
N SER A 40 -17.09 9.01 -15.66
CA SER A 40 -16.26 8.11 -16.47
C SER A 40 -14.98 8.77 -17.01
N SER A 41 -15.04 10.06 -17.35
CA SER A 41 -13.89 10.81 -17.86
C SER A 41 -12.87 11.16 -16.77
N GLU A 42 -13.31 11.33 -15.52
CA GLU A 42 -12.44 11.46 -14.36
C GLU A 42 -11.79 10.12 -14.02
N LEU A 43 -12.57 9.03 -13.96
CA LEU A 43 -12.05 7.69 -13.71
C LEU A 43 -10.98 7.28 -14.73
N ALA A 44 -11.17 7.62 -16.01
CA ALA A 44 -10.19 7.33 -17.06
C ALA A 44 -8.82 8.03 -16.85
N ARG A 45 -8.80 9.14 -16.12
CA ARG A 45 -7.60 9.94 -15.81
C ARG A 45 -7.07 9.68 -14.40
N THR A 46 -7.74 8.85 -13.61
CA THR A 46 -7.37 8.54 -12.23
C THR A 46 -6.68 7.18 -12.14
N LYS A 47 -5.58 7.13 -11.41
CA LYS A 47 -4.85 5.88 -11.10
C LYS A 47 -4.88 5.66 -9.60
N VAL A 48 -5.26 4.46 -9.18
CA VAL A 48 -5.21 4.05 -7.77
C VAL A 48 -4.03 3.12 -7.58
N ILE A 49 -3.16 3.46 -6.62
CA ILE A 49 -1.94 2.73 -6.32
C ILE A 49 -2.02 2.20 -4.90
N TYR A 50 -1.83 0.88 -4.75
CA TYR A 50 -1.60 0.24 -3.47
C TYR A 50 -0.13 -0.17 -3.39
N ILE A 51 0.63 0.45 -2.48
CA ILE A 51 2.02 0.06 -2.23
C ILE A 51 2.07 -0.80 -0.97
N TYR A 52 2.64 -1.98 -1.08
CA TYR A 52 2.85 -2.88 0.04
C TYR A 52 4.34 -3.16 0.24
N LYS A 53 4.72 -3.46 1.48
CA LYS A 53 6.11 -3.67 1.91
C LYS A 53 6.17 -4.95 2.75
N ASN A 54 7.33 -5.59 2.82
CA ASN A 54 7.57 -6.69 3.76
C ASN A 54 6.94 -6.39 5.14
N PRO A 55 6.04 -7.25 5.64
CA PRO A 55 5.22 -6.93 6.81
C PRO A 55 6.04 -6.78 8.09
N ILE A 56 7.14 -7.51 8.25
CA ILE A 56 8.05 -7.34 9.39
C ILE A 56 8.64 -5.93 9.38
N LYS A 57 9.17 -5.49 8.24
CA LYS A 57 9.73 -4.14 8.08
C LYS A 57 8.66 -3.04 8.24
N ALA A 58 7.45 -3.27 7.74
CA ALA A 58 6.33 -2.36 7.91
C ALA A 58 5.92 -2.23 9.39
N THR A 59 5.83 -3.36 10.10
CA THR A 59 5.47 -3.42 11.51
C THR A 59 6.44 -2.63 12.38
N ILE A 60 7.74 -2.89 12.23
CA ILE A 60 8.78 -2.23 13.00
C ILE A 60 8.88 -0.74 12.68
N SER A 61 8.61 -0.32 11.45
CA SER A 61 8.75 1.08 11.04
C SER A 61 7.51 1.94 11.32
N ARG A 62 6.31 1.37 11.30
CA ARG A 62 5.05 2.13 11.32
C ARG A 62 4.04 1.64 12.34
N PHE A 63 3.84 0.33 12.46
CA PHE A 63 2.79 -0.21 13.33
C PHE A 63 3.19 -0.25 14.80
N ALA A 64 4.44 0.03 15.16
CA ALA A 64 4.79 0.36 16.54
C ALA A 64 4.16 1.69 17.03
N ASN A 65 3.62 2.54 16.14
CA ASN A 65 3.00 3.81 16.48
C ASN A 65 1.46 3.71 16.49
N PRO A 66 0.79 3.89 17.64
CA PRO A 66 -0.67 3.86 17.74
C PRO A 66 -1.41 4.86 16.82
N ASN A 67 -0.80 6.02 16.53
CA ASN A 67 -1.40 6.98 15.59
C ASN A 67 -1.45 6.44 14.17
N HIS A 68 -0.44 5.68 13.75
CA HIS A 68 -0.47 5.03 12.45
C HIS A 68 -1.52 3.92 12.40
N GLN A 69 -1.65 3.14 13.48
CA GLN A 69 -2.70 2.13 13.60
C GLN A 69 -4.07 2.77 13.45
N ARG A 70 -4.35 3.87 14.17
CA ARG A 70 -5.61 4.61 14.07
C ARG A 70 -5.88 5.12 12.67
N ASN A 71 -4.91 5.78 12.04
CA ASN A 71 -5.08 6.33 10.70
C ASN A 71 -5.37 5.23 9.68
N THR A 72 -4.66 4.11 9.78
CA THR A 72 -4.87 2.94 8.92
C THR A 72 -5.99 2.03 9.42
N GLN A 73 -6.84 2.46 10.37
CA GLN A 73 -7.97 1.71 10.92
C GLN A 73 -7.59 0.29 11.42
N SER A 74 -6.34 0.11 11.81
CA SER A 74 -5.80 -1.17 12.29
C SER A 74 -6.06 -1.30 13.79
N PRO A 75 -6.17 -2.53 14.33
CA PRO A 75 -6.29 -2.74 15.76
C PRO A 75 -5.20 -2.00 16.55
N ILE A 76 -5.60 -1.29 17.59
CA ILE A 76 -4.66 -0.53 18.43
C ILE A 76 -4.00 -1.49 19.42
N ILE A 77 -2.87 -2.06 19.03
CA ILE A 77 -2.21 -3.14 19.77
C ILE A 77 -0.72 -2.82 19.95
N PRO A 78 -0.19 -2.90 21.18
CA PRO A 78 1.25 -2.79 21.44
C PRO A 78 2.08 -3.81 20.65
N LEU A 79 3.28 -3.41 20.22
CA LEU A 79 4.15 -4.26 19.37
C LEU A 79 4.59 -5.55 20.07
N ASP A 80 4.91 -5.47 21.35
CA ASP A 80 5.23 -6.61 22.21
C ASP A 80 4.15 -7.68 22.16
N LYS A 81 2.86 -7.31 22.19
CA LYS A 81 1.75 -8.27 22.11
C LYS A 81 1.70 -9.00 20.77
N VAL A 82 2.10 -8.34 19.68
CA VAL A 82 2.19 -8.98 18.37
C VAL A 82 3.37 -9.95 18.31
N ILE A 83 4.52 -9.56 18.88
CA ILE A 83 5.72 -10.40 18.95
C ILE A 83 5.47 -11.63 19.83
N GLU A 84 4.91 -11.45 21.02
CA GLU A 84 4.63 -12.53 21.99
C GLU A 84 3.61 -13.54 21.44
N SER A 85 2.53 -13.05 20.82
CA SER A 85 1.47 -13.92 20.32
C SER A 85 1.85 -14.66 19.04
N LYS A 86 2.84 -14.17 18.28
CA LYS A 86 3.22 -14.73 16.97
C LYS A 86 2.03 -14.80 16.01
N GLU A 87 1.11 -13.85 16.13
CA GLU A 87 -0.10 -13.75 15.34
C GLU A 87 -0.17 -12.38 14.64
N ASP A 88 -0.82 -12.33 13.47
CA ASP A 88 -1.13 -11.07 12.78
C ASP A 88 -2.25 -10.29 13.49
N LYS A 89 -1.94 -9.72 14.65
CA LYS A 89 -2.85 -8.89 15.44
C LYS A 89 -3.20 -7.57 14.73
N TYR A 90 -2.38 -7.10 13.79
CA TYR A 90 -2.66 -5.90 12.99
C TYR A 90 -3.52 -6.17 11.76
N LYS A 91 -3.83 -7.44 11.49
CA LYS A 91 -4.59 -7.89 10.33
C LYS A 91 -3.98 -7.41 9.01
N LEU A 92 -2.66 -7.37 8.89
CA LEU A 92 -1.97 -6.95 7.67
C LEU A 92 -2.31 -7.85 6.48
N GLU A 93 -2.55 -9.14 6.71
CA GLU A 93 -2.96 -10.06 5.65
C GLU A 93 -4.33 -9.70 5.08
N GLU A 94 -5.33 -9.46 5.94
CA GLU A 94 -6.66 -9.00 5.51
C GLU A 94 -6.56 -7.68 4.73
N PHE A 95 -5.73 -6.75 5.21
CA PHE A 95 -5.53 -5.47 4.52
C PHE A 95 -4.92 -5.69 3.14
N PHE A 96 -3.92 -6.55 3.02
CA PHE A 96 -3.31 -6.90 1.75
C PHE A 96 -4.33 -7.50 0.76
N ASP A 97 -5.09 -8.50 1.22
CA ASP A 97 -6.08 -9.19 0.41
C ASP A 97 -7.17 -8.22 -0.10
N ASN A 98 -7.60 -7.26 0.75
CA ASN A 98 -8.60 -6.26 0.38
C ASN A 98 -8.23 -5.41 -0.84
N TYR A 99 -6.93 -5.25 -1.15
CA TYR A 99 -6.47 -4.45 -2.30
C TYR A 99 -6.02 -5.32 -3.47
N VAL A 100 -5.37 -6.46 -3.17
CA VAL A 100 -4.71 -7.28 -4.18
C VAL A 100 -5.64 -8.32 -4.79
N PHE A 101 -6.52 -8.90 -3.98
CA PHE A 101 -7.36 -10.04 -4.38
C PHE A 101 -8.85 -9.78 -4.25
N ALA A 102 -9.26 -8.65 -3.67
CA ALA A 102 -10.66 -8.42 -3.41
C ALA A 102 -11.49 -8.44 -4.69
N GLU A 103 -12.51 -9.29 -4.70
CA GLU A 103 -13.52 -9.40 -5.75
C GLU A 103 -14.59 -8.29 -5.66
N ASN A 104 -14.18 -7.10 -5.27
CA ASN A 104 -15.08 -5.98 -5.08
C ASN A 104 -15.62 -5.50 -6.44
N ASN A 105 -16.85 -4.97 -6.44
CA ASN A 105 -17.46 -4.32 -7.60
C ASN A 105 -16.87 -2.90 -7.78
N LEU A 106 -15.53 -2.82 -7.87
CA LEU A 106 -14.81 -1.57 -8.06
C LEU A 106 -15.14 -0.99 -9.45
N ASN A 107 -15.27 0.33 -9.57
CA ASN A 107 -15.35 1.00 -10.88
C ASN A 107 -13.98 1.44 -11.44
N TYR A 108 -12.89 1.02 -10.79
CA TYR A 108 -11.49 1.37 -11.10
C TYR A 108 -10.55 0.20 -10.87
N ASP A 109 -9.41 0.22 -11.55
CA ASP A 109 -8.31 -0.72 -11.33
C ASP A 109 -7.44 -0.26 -10.15
N ILE A 110 -6.90 -1.22 -9.39
CA ILE A 110 -5.88 -0.97 -8.36
C ILE A 110 -4.54 -1.51 -8.84
N ILE A 111 -3.55 -0.62 -8.96
CA ILE A 111 -2.17 -0.96 -9.30
C ILE A 111 -1.44 -1.28 -7.99
N CYS A 112 -1.21 -2.56 -7.74
CA CYS A 112 -0.54 -3.07 -6.56
C CYS A 112 0.96 -3.20 -6.82
N ILE A 113 1.78 -2.61 -5.94
CA ILE A 113 3.22 -2.45 -6.14
C ILE A 113 3.99 -2.91 -4.91
N ARG A 114 4.94 -3.83 -5.12
CA ARG A 114 5.89 -4.22 -4.08
C ARG A 114 6.95 -3.13 -3.90
N TYR A 115 6.99 -2.53 -2.71
CA TYR A 115 7.88 -1.42 -2.37
C TYR A 115 9.35 -1.76 -2.58
N GLU A 116 9.77 -2.98 -2.24
CA GLU A 116 11.15 -3.43 -2.36
C GLU A 116 11.67 -3.36 -3.81
N ASP A 117 10.84 -3.73 -4.77
CA ASP A 117 11.20 -3.81 -6.18
C ASP A 117 11.13 -2.45 -6.88
N LEU A 118 10.26 -1.54 -6.40
CA LEU A 118 10.05 -0.23 -7.03
C LEU A 118 11.36 0.54 -7.27
N TRP A 119 12.32 0.39 -6.36
CA TRP A 119 13.60 1.08 -6.38
C TRP A 119 14.49 0.74 -7.56
N ASN A 120 14.35 -0.47 -8.10
CA ASN A 120 15.16 -0.95 -9.22
C ASN A 120 14.36 -0.98 -10.53
N ASN A 121 13.07 -0.61 -10.50
CA ASN A 121 12.13 -0.76 -11.62
C ASN A 121 11.31 0.52 -11.87
N TRP A 122 11.91 1.69 -11.66
CA TRP A 122 11.24 2.99 -11.88
C TRP A 122 10.82 3.21 -13.34
N ASN A 123 11.59 2.71 -14.30
CA ASN A 123 11.26 2.74 -15.73
C ASN A 123 9.97 1.98 -16.03
N GLU A 124 9.82 0.76 -15.48
CA GLU A 124 8.61 -0.05 -15.63
C GLU A 124 7.42 0.60 -14.93
N PHE A 125 7.63 1.12 -13.72
CA PHE A 125 6.62 1.89 -13.01
C PHE A 125 6.12 3.09 -13.85
N ASN A 126 7.03 3.90 -14.39
CA ASN A 126 6.69 5.07 -15.20
C ASN A 126 5.90 4.69 -16.45
N LYS A 127 6.27 3.59 -17.11
CA LYS A 127 5.55 3.05 -18.27
C LYS A 127 4.10 2.71 -17.93
N ILE A 128 3.84 2.03 -16.80
CA ILE A 128 2.48 1.68 -16.37
C ILE A 128 1.67 2.90 -15.95
N MET A 129 2.33 3.89 -15.34
CA MET A 129 1.71 5.14 -14.96
C MET A 129 1.45 6.08 -16.15
N GLY A 130 2.04 5.81 -17.32
CA GLY A 130 1.93 6.67 -18.50
C GLY A 130 2.66 8.01 -18.34
N ILE A 131 3.73 8.05 -17.54
CA ILE A 131 4.52 9.26 -17.27
C ILE A 131 5.89 9.19 -17.95
N PRO A 132 6.50 10.34 -18.29
CA PRO A 132 7.82 10.37 -18.92
C PRO A 132 8.88 9.69 -18.07
N ASP A 133 9.71 8.88 -18.72
CA ASP A 133 10.82 8.22 -18.04
C ASP A 133 12.04 9.15 -17.96
N ASN A 134 12.35 9.61 -16.74
CA ASN A 134 13.49 10.49 -16.49
C ASN A 134 14.24 10.06 -15.23
N SER A 135 15.33 9.32 -15.42
CA SER A 135 16.15 8.77 -14.33
C SER A 135 16.75 9.84 -13.41
N THR A 136 16.96 11.07 -13.90
CA THR A 136 17.47 12.17 -13.08
C THR A 136 16.44 12.69 -12.07
N LYS A 137 15.15 12.39 -12.28
CA LYS A 137 14.05 12.73 -11.37
C LYS A 137 13.62 11.58 -10.46
N TYR A 138 14.25 10.41 -10.59
CA TYR A 138 13.88 9.27 -9.76
C TYR A 138 14.11 9.58 -8.28
N PRO A 139 13.20 9.14 -7.39
CA PRO A 139 13.38 9.29 -5.96
C PRO A 139 14.64 8.55 -5.49
N ILE A 140 15.38 9.20 -4.58
CA ILE A 140 16.47 8.54 -3.86
C ILE A 140 15.87 7.79 -2.67
N LYS A 141 16.23 6.51 -2.54
CA LYS A 141 15.82 5.69 -1.40
C LYS A 141 16.44 6.22 -0.11
N LYS A 142 15.57 6.67 0.81
CA LYS A 142 15.96 7.08 2.17
C LYS A 142 15.13 6.28 3.16
N GLU A 143 15.77 5.33 3.85
CA GLU A 143 15.16 4.53 4.90
C GLU A 143 15.98 4.60 6.17
N THR A 144 15.31 4.74 7.31
CA THR A 144 15.97 4.55 8.61
C THR A 144 16.12 3.05 8.84
N ILE A 145 17.37 2.61 8.98
CA ILE A 145 17.68 1.24 9.40
C ILE A 145 17.25 1.12 10.87
N ARG A 146 16.40 0.14 11.16
CA ARG A 146 16.01 -0.20 12.53
C ARG A 146 16.57 -1.58 12.82
N GLU A 147 17.37 -1.66 13.87
CA GLU A 147 17.87 -2.92 14.38
C GLU A 147 16.72 -3.73 14.98
N ILE A 148 16.73 -5.03 14.71
CA ILE A 148 15.74 -5.99 15.22
C ILE A 148 16.50 -7.20 15.74
N THR A 149 16.12 -7.69 16.92
CA THR A 149 16.74 -8.90 17.45
C THR A 149 16.34 -10.11 16.60
N THR A 150 17.20 -11.13 16.56
CA THR A 150 16.94 -12.40 15.87
C THR A 150 15.61 -13.02 16.32
N GLU A 151 15.35 -13.01 17.63
CA GLU A 151 14.11 -13.52 18.22
C GLU A 151 12.88 -12.73 17.76
N THR A 152 12.95 -11.40 17.78
CA THR A 152 11.86 -10.53 17.29
C THR A 152 11.57 -10.81 15.82
N TYR A 153 12.61 -10.95 14.99
CA TYR A 153 12.45 -11.27 13.59
C TYR A 153 11.79 -12.63 13.38
N GLN A 154 12.19 -13.66 14.12
CA GLN A 154 11.62 -15.00 14.03
C GLN A 154 10.14 -15.01 14.41
N ASN A 155 9.78 -14.37 15.53
CA ASN A 155 8.39 -14.31 15.99
C ASN A 155 7.49 -13.54 15.02
N LEU A 156 7.96 -12.41 14.48
CA LEU A 156 7.21 -11.67 13.45
C LEU A 156 7.16 -12.41 12.12
N ASN A 157 8.21 -13.16 11.77
CA ASN A 157 8.20 -14.00 10.58
C ASN A 157 7.20 -15.15 10.71
N GLU A 158 7.01 -15.71 11.90
CA GLU A 158 5.96 -16.69 12.19
C GLU A 158 4.57 -16.05 12.03
N ALA A 159 4.35 -14.91 12.68
CA ALA A 159 3.09 -14.15 12.61
C ALA A 159 2.66 -13.81 11.18
N TYR A 160 3.62 -13.39 10.34
CA TYR A 160 3.34 -12.93 8.98
C TYR A 160 3.69 -13.94 7.89
N LYS A 161 4.03 -15.19 8.24
CA LYS A 161 4.39 -16.22 7.26
C LYS A 161 3.37 -16.37 6.14
N PRO A 162 2.03 -16.41 6.40
CA PRO A 162 1.04 -16.52 5.33
C PRO A 162 1.08 -15.34 4.35
N LEU A 163 1.09 -14.10 4.87
CA LEU A 163 1.20 -12.89 4.06
C LEU A 163 2.51 -12.81 3.27
N ILE A 164 3.64 -13.13 3.89
CA ILE A 164 4.94 -13.15 3.21
C ILE A 164 4.92 -14.12 2.02
N ASN A 165 4.30 -15.30 2.19
CA ASN A 165 4.18 -16.27 1.11
C ASN A 165 3.30 -15.75 -0.02
N LYS A 166 2.14 -15.12 0.29
CA LYS A 166 1.29 -14.46 -0.72
C LYS A 166 2.08 -13.42 -1.51
N MET A 167 2.79 -12.53 -0.83
CA MET A 167 3.58 -11.45 -1.45
C MET A 167 4.73 -11.93 -2.34
N LYS A 168 5.30 -13.12 -2.07
CA LYS A 168 6.36 -13.70 -2.91
C LYS A 168 5.85 -14.21 -4.24
N ASN A 169 4.58 -14.64 -4.29
CA ASN A 169 3.96 -15.23 -5.48
C ASN A 169 3.32 -14.18 -6.40
N ILE A 170 3.51 -12.90 -6.13
CA ILE A 170 2.97 -11.80 -6.92
C ILE A 170 4.10 -11.10 -7.66
N ASN A 171 3.82 -10.75 -8.91
CA ASN A 171 4.73 -9.96 -9.75
C ASN A 171 5.01 -8.59 -9.12
N PHE A 172 6.11 -7.94 -9.51
CA PHE A 172 6.44 -6.59 -9.05
C PHE A 172 5.23 -5.65 -9.12
N ILE A 173 4.55 -5.63 -10.28
CA ILE A 173 3.30 -4.91 -10.49
C ILE A 173 2.19 -5.92 -10.77
N HIS A 174 1.14 -5.84 -9.95
CA HIS A 174 -0.11 -6.59 -10.11
C HIS A 174 -1.25 -5.61 -10.28
N ILE A 175 -2.15 -5.86 -11.24
CA ILE A 175 -3.32 -5.01 -11.44
C ILE A 175 -4.55 -5.79 -11.02
N ASN A 176 -5.15 -5.39 -9.89
CA ASN A 176 -6.48 -5.85 -9.53
C ASN A 176 -7.49 -5.11 -10.41
N LYS A 177 -8.05 -5.83 -11.38
CA LYS A 177 -8.93 -5.26 -12.40
C LYS A 177 -10.34 -5.07 -11.87
N LYS A 178 -10.96 -3.94 -12.23
CA LYS A 178 -12.40 -3.78 -12.03
C LYS A 178 -13.17 -4.91 -12.72
N LYS A 179 -14.28 -5.34 -12.10
CA LYS A 179 -15.22 -6.27 -12.76
C LYS A 179 -15.82 -5.58 -13.99
N SER A 180 -15.78 -6.28 -15.12
CA SER A 180 -16.30 -5.82 -16.43
C SER A 180 -17.80 -6.05 -16.54
#